data_AF-A0A7X8SGP1-F1
#
_entry.id   AF-A0A7X8SGP1-F1
#
_cell.length_a   1.000
_cell.length_b   1.000
_cell.length_c   1.000
_cell.angle_alpha   90.00
_cell.angle_beta   90.00
_cell.angle_gamma   90.00
#
_symmetry.space_group_name_H-M   'P 1'
#
loop_
_entity.id
_entity.type
_entity.pdbx_description
1 polymer ?
#
loop_
_entity_poly.entity_id
_entity_poly.type
_entity_poly.pdbx_seq_one_letter_code
_entity_poly.pdbx_strand_id
1 'polypeptide(L)'
;MKKQFKTAAFIALVGLFTISCDSDDVTGPIDDNINGDTPADSTGTDDDARLQDQALAAGKIVSNGAGTGAGDLPSWAKGTDYAGTSVSGDFDLTITAGDLADNQLSWSGNVSITGAVKVPAGKTLTIAEGTVIEAQASDSYLMVLQDAKIDAQGTEENMIVFTSKDKTPGAWGGLLLNGRATINNGDANGEASPEVDSNVTYGGTNDSDDSGILTFVRVEFSGYKYGDESEHNAFTFSGVGSGTELSNLQAFKGTDDGLEWFGGTVSGENLVSVGCEDDSFDWAHGYVGSLTNLWVIHDASRSFDKGFEIDNNSKNNSAEPYTKATVTNVTVEGVAGETTAFRVREGAKGNFINVKVVNAKKGFDVHNDVTINNVMNNELTVSAYTAESVDTEVAYVDDCETCE
;
A
#
# COMPACT_ATOMS: atom_id res chain seq x y z
N MET A 1 53.60 26.28 5.79
CA MET A 1 54.47 25.65 6.82
C MET A 1 53.62 24.61 7.56
N LYS A 2 53.67 23.35 7.13
CA LYS A 2 54.41 22.21 7.72
C LYS A 2 53.86 21.67 9.07
N LYS A 3 53.22 20.49 8.94
CA LYS A 3 53.23 19.28 9.81
C LYS A 3 52.52 19.42 11.17
N GLN A 4 51.71 18.44 11.61
CA GLN A 4 52.12 17.05 11.83
C GLN A 4 50.99 16.01 11.65
N PHE A 5 51.38 14.90 11.03
CA PHE A 5 50.70 13.62 10.96
C PHE A 5 50.74 12.91 12.33
N LYS A 6 49.67 12.21 12.69
CA LYS A 6 49.73 11.04 13.58
C LYS A 6 49.02 9.87 12.91
N THR A 7 49.84 8.89 12.56
CA THR A 7 49.45 7.56 12.08
C THR A 7 48.86 6.76 13.25
N ALA A 8 47.66 6.21 13.09
CA ALA A 8 47.14 5.15 13.93
C ALA A 8 47.01 3.89 13.07
N ALA A 9 47.55 2.79 13.59
CA ALA A 9 47.76 1.54 12.90
C ALA A 9 46.44 0.79 12.66
N PHE A 10 46.23 0.35 11.42
CA PHE A 10 45.26 -0.68 11.06
C PHE A 10 45.81 -2.05 11.51
N ILE A 11 45.16 -2.68 12.47
CA ILE A 11 45.32 -4.12 12.74
C ILE A 11 44.18 -4.81 12.00
N ALA A 12 44.52 -5.46 10.88
CA ALA A 12 43.65 -6.40 10.20
C ALA A 12 43.60 -7.70 10.99
N LEU A 13 42.45 -8.00 11.60
CA LEU A 13 42.14 -9.33 12.09
C LEU A 13 41.27 -10.02 11.03
N VAL A 14 41.88 -10.89 10.25
CA VAL A 14 41.20 -11.81 9.33
C VAL A 14 40.53 -12.88 10.19
N GLY A 15 39.23 -12.72 10.43
CA GLY A 15 38.35 -13.80 10.86
C GLY A 15 37.64 -14.35 9.63
N LEU A 16 38.07 -15.51 9.13
CA LEU A 16 37.26 -16.33 8.23
C LEU A 16 36.05 -16.83 9.04
N PHE A 17 34.86 -16.27 8.75
CA PHE A 17 33.61 -17.01 8.90
C PHE A 17 33.08 -17.22 7.49
N THR A 18 33.23 -18.44 6.99
CA THR A 18 32.42 -18.93 5.90
C THR A 18 31.06 -19.28 6.50
N ILE A 19 30.11 -18.35 6.44
CA ILE A 19 28.70 -18.69 6.56
C ILE A 19 28.32 -19.21 5.18
N SER A 20 28.05 -20.51 5.11
CA SER A 20 27.43 -21.12 3.94
C SER A 20 25.98 -20.67 3.93
N CYS A 21 25.68 -19.65 3.13
CA CYS A 21 24.31 -19.37 2.74
C CYS A 21 23.98 -20.41 1.67
N ASP A 22 23.16 -21.40 2.03
CA ASP A 22 22.65 -22.33 1.04
C ASP A 22 21.60 -21.57 0.20
N SER A 23 22.00 -21.25 -1.02
CA SER A 23 21.21 -20.46 -1.95
C SER A 23 20.38 -21.39 -2.83
N ASP A 24 19.48 -22.15 -2.23
CA ASP A 24 18.54 -22.98 -2.98
C ASP A 24 17.20 -22.25 -3.13
N ASP A 25 17.28 -21.19 -3.95
CA ASP A 25 16.17 -20.48 -4.55
C ASP A 25 15.56 -21.38 -5.64
N VAL A 26 14.74 -22.36 -5.23
CA VAL A 26 14.02 -23.25 -6.15
C VAL A 26 12.53 -23.08 -5.96
N THR A 27 11.92 -22.38 -6.92
CA THR A 27 10.47 -22.23 -7.05
C THR A 27 9.85 -23.55 -7.50
N GLY A 28 9.25 -24.27 -6.55
CA GLY A 28 8.53 -25.54 -6.76
C GLY A 28 8.85 -26.58 -5.69
N PRO A 29 8.09 -27.69 -5.60
CA PRO A 29 8.44 -28.79 -4.70
C PRO A 29 9.84 -29.30 -5.06
N ILE A 30 10.79 -29.17 -4.13
CA ILE A 30 12.18 -29.59 -4.32
C ILE A 30 12.20 -31.12 -4.41
N ASP A 31 12.74 -31.65 -5.52
CA ASP A 31 13.14 -33.05 -5.62
C ASP A 31 14.48 -33.19 -4.88
N ASP A 32 14.41 -33.71 -3.67
CA ASP A 32 15.54 -33.86 -2.74
C ASP A 32 16.56 -34.96 -3.16
N ASN A 33 16.64 -35.23 -4.46
CA ASN A 33 17.41 -36.35 -5.02
C ASN A 33 18.49 -35.89 -6.01
N ILE A 34 19.02 -34.68 -5.85
CA ILE A 34 20.12 -34.17 -6.67
C ILE A 34 21.39 -34.06 -5.82
N ASN A 35 22.18 -35.14 -5.88
CA ASN A 35 23.63 -35.19 -5.63
C ASN A 35 24.12 -34.97 -4.19
N GLY A 36 23.90 -35.96 -3.32
CA GLY A 36 25.00 -36.74 -2.74
C GLY A 36 26.14 -36.06 -1.95
N ASP A 37 25.97 -34.85 -1.41
CA ASP A 37 26.92 -34.24 -0.46
C ASP A 37 26.18 -33.49 0.65
N THR A 38 25.73 -34.23 1.67
CA THR A 38 25.16 -33.66 2.91
C THR A 38 26.25 -33.31 3.92
N PRO A 39 26.33 -32.06 4.45
CA PRO A 39 26.59 -31.87 5.87
C PRO A 39 25.30 -32.24 6.60
N ALA A 40 25.38 -33.27 7.45
CA ALA A 40 24.26 -33.79 8.20
C ALA A 40 23.51 -32.68 8.97
N ASP A 41 22.24 -32.49 8.63
CA ASP A 41 21.24 -31.99 9.56
C ASP A 41 21.21 -32.96 10.76
N SER A 42 21.47 -32.42 11.95
CA SER A 42 21.72 -33.18 13.18
C SER A 42 20.47 -33.34 14.06
N THR A 43 19.29 -32.97 13.56
CA THR A 43 18.02 -33.33 14.19
C THR A 43 17.29 -34.36 13.33
N GLY A 44 17.50 -35.63 13.69
CA GLY A 44 16.98 -36.79 12.98
C GLY A 44 15.50 -36.75 12.59
N THR A 45 15.25 -37.39 11.45
CA THR A 45 14.04 -37.59 10.64
C THR A 45 13.83 -36.55 9.55
N ASP A 46 14.19 -36.94 8.34
CA ASP A 46 13.82 -36.45 7.00
C ASP A 46 12.29 -36.52 6.74
N ASP A 47 11.49 -36.30 7.79
CA ASP A 47 10.02 -36.32 7.83
C ASP A 47 9.47 -34.92 8.22
N ASP A 48 10.32 -33.93 8.50
CA ASP A 48 9.89 -32.55 8.77
C ASP A 48 9.77 -31.78 7.44
N ALA A 49 8.67 -32.00 6.73
CA ALA A 49 8.37 -31.20 5.55
C ALA A 49 8.35 -29.72 5.96
N ARG A 50 9.18 -28.88 5.30
CA ARG A 50 9.27 -27.44 5.59
C ARG A 50 7.88 -26.80 5.52
N LEU A 51 7.64 -25.73 6.29
CA LEU A 51 6.30 -25.13 6.41
C LEU A 51 5.73 -24.70 5.06
N GLN A 52 6.56 -24.18 4.15
CA GLN A 52 6.18 -23.84 2.78
C GLN A 52 5.72 -25.06 1.97
N ASP A 53 6.36 -26.21 2.13
CA ASP A 53 6.00 -27.44 1.43
C ASP A 53 4.69 -28.00 1.98
N GLN A 54 4.49 -27.92 3.31
CA GLN A 54 3.22 -28.26 3.96
C GLN A 54 2.07 -27.36 3.48
N ALA A 55 2.30 -26.04 3.39
CA ALA A 55 1.30 -25.08 2.94
C ALA A 55 0.92 -25.28 1.47
N LEU A 56 1.91 -25.54 0.61
CA LEU A 56 1.68 -25.89 -0.78
C LEU A 56 0.88 -27.20 -0.91
N ALA A 57 1.26 -28.24 -0.15
CA ALA A 57 0.56 -29.52 -0.14
C ALA A 57 -0.88 -29.42 0.39
N ALA A 58 -1.15 -28.49 1.31
CA ALA A 58 -2.47 -28.24 1.85
C ALA A 58 -3.44 -27.60 0.83
N GLY A 59 -2.93 -26.96 -0.22
CA GLY A 59 -3.73 -26.44 -1.33
C GLY A 59 -4.80 -25.43 -0.92
N LYS A 60 -4.53 -24.64 0.12
CA LYS A 60 -5.51 -23.70 0.73
C LYS A 60 -5.77 -22.46 -0.12
N ILE A 61 -4.76 -21.99 -0.84
CA ILE A 61 -4.87 -20.95 -1.88
C ILE A 61 -4.61 -21.65 -3.20
N VAL A 62 -5.62 -21.69 -4.06
CA VAL A 62 -5.56 -22.36 -5.36
C VAL A 62 -6.42 -21.63 -6.39
N SER A 63 -5.89 -21.42 -7.59
CA SER A 63 -6.70 -20.94 -8.70
C SER A 63 -7.68 -22.04 -9.10
N ASN A 64 -8.97 -21.71 -9.08
CA ASN A 64 -10.03 -22.63 -9.46
C ASN A 64 -10.87 -22.13 -10.64
N GLY A 65 -10.48 -20.99 -11.23
CA GLY A 65 -11.14 -20.39 -12.38
C GLY A 65 -12.51 -19.79 -12.07
N ALA A 66 -12.92 -19.70 -10.80
CA ALA A 66 -14.23 -19.20 -10.41
C ALA A 66 -14.25 -17.69 -10.12
N GLY A 67 -13.08 -17.05 -10.04
CA GLY A 67 -12.96 -15.60 -9.85
C GLY A 67 -13.28 -14.84 -11.14
N THR A 68 -14.30 -14.00 -11.11
CA THR A 68 -14.63 -13.05 -12.18
C THR A 68 -14.00 -11.67 -11.95
N GLY A 69 -13.48 -11.42 -10.74
CA GLY A 69 -12.89 -10.16 -10.34
C GLY A 69 -13.92 -9.03 -10.17
N ALA A 70 -13.43 -7.80 -10.23
CA ALA A 70 -14.23 -6.56 -10.14
C ALA A 70 -15.04 -6.23 -11.40
N GLY A 71 -14.87 -7.01 -12.48
CA GLY A 71 -15.43 -6.70 -13.79
C GLY A 71 -14.54 -5.72 -14.57
N ASP A 72 -15.11 -5.11 -15.61
CA ASP A 72 -14.41 -4.12 -16.44
C ASP A 72 -14.08 -2.86 -15.62
N LEU A 73 -13.00 -2.15 -16.01
CA LEU A 73 -12.67 -0.85 -15.43
C LEU A 73 -13.87 0.10 -15.58
N PRO A 74 -14.33 0.77 -14.51
CA PRO A 74 -15.53 1.60 -14.57
C PRO A 74 -15.34 2.81 -15.47
N SER A 75 -16.42 3.26 -16.11
CA SER A 75 -16.41 4.36 -17.11
C SER A 75 -15.90 5.70 -16.60
N TRP A 76 -16.05 5.96 -15.29
CA TRP A 76 -15.56 7.18 -14.65
C TRP A 76 -14.02 7.18 -14.51
N ALA A 77 -13.39 6.00 -14.39
CA ALA A 77 -11.95 5.87 -14.21
C ALA A 77 -11.19 6.08 -15.53
N LYS A 78 -9.99 6.67 -15.41
CA LYS A 78 -9.10 6.92 -16.56
C LYS A 78 -8.07 5.81 -16.73
N GLY A 79 -7.91 5.30 -17.95
CA GLY A 79 -6.92 4.28 -18.29
C GLY A 79 -5.52 4.85 -18.55
N THR A 80 -4.59 3.97 -18.93
CA THR A 80 -3.17 4.30 -19.16
C THR A 80 -2.94 5.30 -20.31
N ASP A 81 -3.89 5.42 -21.23
CA ASP A 81 -3.87 6.35 -22.37
C ASP A 81 -4.20 7.80 -21.99
N TYR A 82 -4.72 8.03 -20.78
CA TYR A 82 -5.02 9.37 -20.30
C TYR A 82 -3.74 10.16 -19.99
N ALA A 83 -3.72 11.42 -20.44
CA ALA A 83 -2.56 12.30 -20.30
C ALA A 83 -2.53 13.12 -18.99
N GLY A 84 -3.54 12.96 -18.13
CA GLY A 84 -3.73 13.79 -16.94
C GLY A 84 -4.65 14.99 -17.17
N THR A 85 -5.15 15.54 -16.07
CA THR A 85 -6.04 16.69 -16.07
C THR A 85 -5.26 17.95 -16.41
N SER A 86 -5.83 18.81 -17.26
CA SER A 86 -5.23 20.10 -17.58
C SER A 86 -6.01 21.22 -16.94
N VAL A 87 -5.31 22.06 -16.17
CA VAL A 87 -5.86 23.29 -15.63
C VAL A 87 -5.64 24.42 -16.64
N SER A 88 -6.70 25.18 -16.89
CA SER A 88 -6.66 26.35 -17.76
C SER A 88 -7.47 27.48 -17.15
N GLY A 89 -7.06 28.72 -17.41
CA GLY A 89 -7.64 29.90 -16.78
C GLY A 89 -6.91 30.31 -15.50
N ASP A 90 -7.48 31.27 -14.79
CA ASP A 90 -6.97 31.72 -13.51
C ASP A 90 -7.40 30.76 -12.38
N PHE A 91 -6.69 30.81 -11.26
CA PHE A 91 -7.12 30.13 -10.03
C PHE A 91 -8.21 30.95 -9.34
N ASP A 92 -9.31 30.30 -8.99
CA ASP A 92 -10.39 30.87 -8.19
C ASP A 92 -9.98 31.01 -6.71
N LEU A 93 -9.06 30.16 -6.26
CA LEU A 93 -8.51 30.16 -4.90
C LEU A 93 -7.03 29.77 -4.91
N THR A 94 -6.23 30.48 -4.10
CA THR A 94 -4.83 30.16 -3.86
C THR A 94 -4.61 29.94 -2.37
N ILE A 95 -4.08 28.77 -2.03
CA ILE A 95 -3.76 28.34 -0.67
C ILE A 95 -2.25 28.12 -0.58
N THR A 96 -1.66 28.62 0.50
CA THR A 96 -0.25 28.40 0.84
C THR A 96 -0.14 27.53 2.08
N ALA A 97 1.06 27.00 2.32
CA ALA A 97 1.37 26.14 3.45
C ALA A 97 0.87 26.68 4.80
N GLY A 98 0.45 25.76 5.66
CA GLY A 98 -0.09 26.02 6.99
C GLY A 98 -1.51 25.49 7.17
N ASP A 99 -2.06 25.78 8.35
CA ASP A 99 -3.43 25.42 8.70
C ASP A 99 -4.43 26.32 7.96
N LEU A 100 -5.46 25.71 7.38
CA LEU A 100 -6.55 26.44 6.71
C LEU A 100 -7.29 27.33 7.71
N ALA A 101 -7.44 28.61 7.36
CA ALA A 101 -8.31 29.54 8.08
C ALA A 101 -9.79 29.30 7.72
N ASP A 102 -10.70 29.82 8.55
CA ASP A 102 -12.15 29.64 8.38
C ASP A 102 -12.68 30.05 7.00
N ASN A 103 -12.08 31.07 6.39
CA ASN A 103 -12.45 31.56 5.06
C ASN A 103 -11.80 30.79 3.90
N GLN A 104 -11.08 29.69 4.19
CA GLN A 104 -10.38 28.85 3.23
C GLN A 104 -10.91 27.40 3.20
N LEU A 105 -12.01 27.11 3.93
CA LEU A 105 -12.59 25.76 4.09
C LEU A 105 -13.64 25.38 3.03
N SER A 106 -13.82 26.19 1.99
CA SER A 106 -14.75 25.91 0.89
C SER A 106 -14.02 26.09 -0.44
N TRP A 107 -13.85 25.00 -1.18
CA TRP A 107 -13.11 24.96 -2.44
C TRP A 107 -14.06 24.70 -3.61
N SER A 108 -13.88 25.43 -4.71
CA SER A 108 -14.66 25.30 -5.94
C SER A 108 -13.86 25.83 -7.12
N GLY A 109 -14.01 25.23 -8.31
CA GLY A 109 -13.34 25.68 -9.53
C GLY A 109 -11.86 25.27 -9.58
N ASN A 110 -10.98 26.16 -10.01
CA ASN A 110 -9.54 25.92 -10.04
C ASN A 110 -8.90 26.40 -8.73
N VAL A 111 -8.34 25.49 -7.94
CA VAL A 111 -7.64 25.80 -6.69
C VAL A 111 -6.15 25.52 -6.85
N SER A 112 -5.30 26.44 -6.41
CA SER A 112 -3.85 26.24 -6.33
C SER A 112 -3.43 26.00 -4.88
N ILE A 113 -2.58 25.00 -4.66
CA ILE A 113 -1.94 24.75 -3.36
C ILE A 113 -0.42 24.84 -3.47
N THR A 114 0.25 25.33 -2.45
CA THR A 114 1.73 25.35 -2.35
C THR A 114 2.19 24.98 -0.95
N GLY A 115 3.05 23.96 -0.85
CA GLY A 115 3.56 23.41 0.39
C GLY A 115 2.51 22.61 1.18
N ALA A 116 2.83 22.30 2.43
CA ALA A 116 1.99 21.50 3.33
C ALA A 116 0.72 22.24 3.76
N VAL A 117 -0.43 21.93 3.15
CA VAL A 117 -1.75 22.50 3.50
C VAL A 117 -2.45 21.56 4.48
N LYS A 118 -2.91 22.09 5.62
CA LYS A 118 -3.48 21.28 6.69
C LYS A 118 -4.90 21.69 7.02
N VAL A 119 -5.83 20.74 7.10
CA VAL A 119 -7.16 20.97 7.68
C VAL A 119 -7.05 20.78 9.20
N PRO A 120 -7.19 21.85 10.02
CA PRO A 120 -6.95 21.73 11.45
C PRO A 120 -8.13 21.10 12.19
N ALA A 121 -7.83 20.51 13.35
CA ALA A 121 -8.79 19.87 14.25
C ALA A 121 -10.06 20.73 14.46
N GLY A 122 -11.22 20.09 14.44
CA GLY A 122 -12.53 20.72 14.61
C GLY A 122 -13.04 21.50 13.39
N LYS A 123 -12.37 21.40 12.23
CA LYS A 123 -12.80 22.00 10.96
C LYS A 123 -13.18 20.92 9.94
N THR A 124 -13.98 21.34 8.96
CA THR A 124 -14.33 20.53 7.79
C THR A 124 -13.97 21.32 6.54
N LEU A 125 -13.15 20.73 5.67
CA LEU A 125 -12.89 21.24 4.33
C LEU A 125 -13.96 20.70 3.37
N THR A 126 -14.78 21.55 2.78
CA THR A 126 -15.76 21.17 1.76
C THR A 126 -15.22 21.49 0.37
N ILE A 127 -15.26 20.52 -0.54
CA ILE A 127 -14.81 20.63 -1.92
C ILE A 127 -15.98 20.32 -2.84
N ALA A 128 -16.38 21.30 -3.66
CA ALA A 128 -17.47 21.14 -4.61
C ALA A 128 -17.08 20.17 -5.74
N GLU A 129 -18.07 19.46 -6.30
CA GLU A 129 -17.87 18.62 -7.50
C GLU A 129 -17.21 19.40 -8.66
N GLY A 130 -16.42 18.71 -9.47
CA GLY A 130 -15.70 19.30 -10.60
C GLY A 130 -14.55 20.23 -10.24
N THR A 131 -14.23 20.41 -8.95
CA THR A 131 -13.07 21.20 -8.52
C THR A 131 -11.78 20.53 -8.97
N VAL A 132 -10.85 21.32 -9.52
CA VAL A 132 -9.49 20.88 -9.84
C VAL A 132 -8.51 21.60 -8.92
N ILE A 133 -7.79 20.82 -8.11
CA ILE A 133 -6.78 21.28 -7.18
C ILE A 133 -5.41 21.00 -7.81
N GLU A 134 -4.65 22.05 -8.12
CA GLU A 134 -3.32 21.95 -8.73
C GLU A 134 -2.22 22.33 -7.75
N ALA A 135 -1.40 21.34 -7.38
CA ALA A 135 -0.16 21.55 -6.65
C ALA A 135 0.85 22.32 -7.50
N GLN A 136 1.39 23.41 -6.93
CA GLN A 136 2.31 24.32 -7.62
C GLN A 136 3.79 24.04 -7.30
N ALA A 137 4.07 23.14 -6.36
CA ALA A 137 5.41 22.73 -5.96
C ALA A 137 5.43 21.26 -5.52
N SER A 138 6.56 20.59 -5.66
CA SER A 138 6.71 19.15 -5.36
C SER A 138 6.49 18.82 -3.89
N ASP A 139 6.83 19.72 -2.98
CA ASP A 139 6.60 19.56 -1.54
C ASP A 139 5.17 19.93 -1.10
N SER A 140 4.23 20.10 -2.05
CA SER A 140 2.84 20.41 -1.73
C SER A 140 2.03 19.15 -1.49
N TYR A 141 1.22 19.14 -0.44
CA TYR A 141 0.26 18.07 -0.13
C TYR A 141 -0.90 18.62 0.69
N LEU A 142 -2.01 17.88 0.72
CA LEU A 142 -3.15 18.18 1.57
C LEU A 142 -3.24 17.13 2.68
N MET A 143 -3.25 17.58 3.93
CA MET A 143 -3.34 16.72 5.10
C MET A 143 -4.55 17.11 5.97
N VAL A 144 -5.44 16.16 6.20
CA VAL A 144 -6.52 16.26 7.17
C VAL A 144 -5.99 15.74 8.50
N LEU A 145 -5.89 16.63 9.50
CA LEU A 145 -5.41 16.26 10.83
C LEU A 145 -6.49 15.51 11.63
N GLN A 146 -6.11 14.81 12.69
CA GLN A 146 -7.07 14.23 13.63
C GLN A 146 -8.11 15.26 14.09
N ASP A 147 -9.35 14.79 14.28
CA ASP A 147 -10.54 15.60 14.59
C ASP A 147 -10.95 16.62 13.52
N ALA A 148 -10.27 16.67 12.37
CA ALA A 148 -10.72 17.41 11.20
C ALA A 148 -11.46 16.47 10.23
N LYS A 149 -12.18 17.05 9.28
CA LYS A 149 -12.89 16.30 8.23
C LYS A 149 -12.66 16.88 6.85
N ILE A 150 -12.82 16.05 5.84
CA ILE A 150 -12.96 16.45 4.44
C ILE A 150 -14.33 16.03 3.91
N ASP A 151 -14.98 16.90 3.16
CA ASP A 151 -16.25 16.67 2.49
C ASP A 151 -16.04 16.93 1.00
N ALA A 152 -15.58 15.91 0.28
CA ALA A 152 -15.27 15.96 -1.14
C ALA A 152 -16.15 14.96 -1.90
N GLN A 153 -17.26 15.46 -2.42
CA GLN A 153 -18.27 14.66 -3.09
C GLN A 153 -18.39 15.08 -4.56
N GLY A 154 -17.56 14.48 -5.41
CA GLY A 154 -17.69 14.58 -6.86
C GLY A 154 -18.83 13.72 -7.41
N THR A 155 -18.96 13.72 -8.73
CA THR A 155 -19.86 12.84 -9.48
C THR A 155 -19.09 12.14 -10.61
N GLU A 156 -19.70 11.12 -11.24
CA GLU A 156 -19.10 10.46 -12.42
C GLU A 156 -18.79 11.47 -13.53
N GLU A 157 -19.69 12.44 -13.75
CA GLU A 157 -19.50 13.49 -14.75
C GLU A 157 -18.57 14.61 -14.29
N ASN A 158 -18.54 14.92 -12.98
CA ASN A 158 -17.76 16.02 -12.41
C ASN A 158 -16.93 15.54 -11.20
N MET A 159 -15.96 14.67 -11.46
CA MET A 159 -15.02 14.24 -10.43
C MET A 159 -14.25 15.42 -9.84
N ILE A 160 -13.89 15.31 -8.56
CA ILE A 160 -12.90 16.19 -7.94
C ILE A 160 -11.52 15.66 -8.30
N VAL A 161 -10.64 16.53 -8.79
CA VAL A 161 -9.31 16.13 -9.24
C VAL A 161 -8.25 16.87 -8.45
N PHE A 162 -7.33 16.12 -7.84
CA PHE A 162 -6.07 16.64 -7.34
C PHE A 162 -4.96 16.26 -8.33
N THR A 163 -4.18 17.24 -8.77
CA THR A 163 -3.13 17.06 -9.78
C THR A 163 -1.96 17.99 -9.52
N SER A 164 -0.91 17.89 -10.31
CA SER A 164 0.27 18.76 -10.25
C SER A 164 0.40 19.60 -11.51
N LYS A 165 1.03 20.76 -11.36
CA LYS A 165 1.37 21.64 -12.50
C LYS A 165 2.27 20.94 -13.52
N ASP A 166 3.25 20.18 -13.04
CA ASP A 166 4.26 19.54 -13.89
C ASP A 166 3.75 18.24 -14.55
N LYS A 167 2.72 17.61 -13.97
CA LYS A 167 2.05 16.38 -14.47
C LYS A 167 3.04 15.24 -14.75
N THR A 168 4.07 15.19 -13.93
CA THR A 168 5.03 14.10 -13.89
C THR A 168 4.83 13.35 -12.59
N PRO A 169 4.94 12.02 -12.58
CA PRO A 169 4.95 11.24 -11.34
C PRO A 169 5.90 11.86 -10.29
N GLY A 170 5.49 11.87 -9.02
CA GLY A 170 6.28 12.43 -7.92
C GLY A 170 6.29 13.96 -7.84
N ALA A 171 5.47 14.64 -8.65
CA ALA A 171 5.44 16.10 -8.72
C ALA A 171 4.68 16.79 -7.58
N TRP A 172 4.09 16.04 -6.66
CA TRP A 172 3.51 16.52 -5.40
C TRP A 172 3.23 15.37 -4.42
N GLY A 173 2.81 15.66 -3.19
CA GLY A 173 2.69 14.69 -2.11
C GLY A 173 1.30 14.08 -1.86
N GLY A 174 0.29 14.30 -2.70
CA GLY A 174 -1.00 13.60 -2.55
C GLY A 174 -1.89 14.06 -1.38
N LEU A 175 -2.80 13.17 -0.98
CA LEU A 175 -3.86 13.43 0.01
C LEU A 175 -3.75 12.48 1.21
N LEU A 176 -3.65 13.05 2.41
CA LEU A 176 -3.47 12.31 3.66
C LEU A 176 -4.63 12.57 4.62
N LEU A 177 -5.23 11.51 5.15
CA LEU A 177 -6.24 11.56 6.21
C LEU A 177 -5.72 10.87 7.48
N ASN A 178 -5.71 11.59 8.61
CA ASN A 178 -5.29 11.07 9.89
C ASN A 178 -6.50 10.93 10.82
N GLY A 179 -6.83 9.70 11.21
CA GLY A 179 -7.95 9.39 12.10
C GLY A 179 -7.53 8.89 13.48
N ARG A 180 -8.51 8.44 14.26
CA ARG A 180 -8.36 7.96 15.66
C ARG A 180 -8.60 6.45 15.86
N ALA A 181 -8.74 5.68 14.78
CA ALA A 181 -8.95 4.24 14.85
C ALA A 181 -7.68 3.50 15.30
N THR A 182 -7.85 2.28 15.76
CA THR A 182 -6.75 1.49 16.32
C THR A 182 -5.72 1.08 15.27
N ILE A 183 -4.46 1.02 15.73
CA ILE A 183 -3.27 0.64 14.97
C ILE A 183 -2.41 -0.27 15.85
N ASN A 184 -1.51 -1.06 15.26
CA ASN A 184 -0.65 -1.99 16.01
C ASN A 184 0.84 -1.57 16.07
N ASN A 185 1.19 -0.41 15.50
CA ASN A 185 2.54 0.17 15.49
C ASN A 185 2.65 1.41 16.41
N GLY A 186 1.59 1.76 17.14
CA GLY A 186 1.51 2.95 17.98
C GLY A 186 2.32 2.87 19.28
N ASP A 187 2.48 4.02 19.92
CA ASP A 187 3.10 4.18 21.22
C ASP A 187 2.20 3.68 22.38
N ALA A 188 2.52 4.05 23.63
CA ALA A 188 1.72 3.66 24.80
C ALA A 188 0.27 4.21 24.79
N ASN A 189 -0.03 5.20 23.97
CA ASN A 189 -1.38 5.76 23.78
C ASN A 189 -2.09 5.15 22.56
N GLY A 190 -1.45 4.26 21.81
CA GLY A 190 -1.96 3.73 20.54
C GLY A 190 -1.83 4.72 19.40
N GLU A 191 -0.90 5.68 19.50
CA GLU A 191 -0.71 6.77 18.55
C GLU A 191 0.63 6.64 17.83
N ALA A 192 0.67 7.02 16.55
CA ALA A 192 1.88 7.07 15.73
C ALA A 192 1.93 8.39 14.95
N SER A 193 3.04 8.63 14.25
CA SER A 193 3.21 9.80 13.38
C SER A 193 3.32 9.37 11.93
N PRO A 194 2.73 10.12 10.97
CA PRO A 194 2.91 9.83 9.56
C PRO A 194 4.37 10.08 9.17
N GLU A 195 4.84 9.39 8.14
CA GLU A 195 6.25 9.42 7.71
C GLU A 195 6.70 10.83 7.29
N VAL A 196 5.78 11.62 6.76
CA VAL A 196 6.03 12.92 6.14
C VAL A 196 5.96 14.10 7.14
N ASP A 197 5.45 13.88 8.36
CA ASP A 197 5.46 14.89 9.43
C ASP A 197 5.39 14.27 10.84
N SER A 198 6.55 14.14 11.47
CA SER A 198 6.69 13.66 12.85
C SER A 198 6.02 14.51 13.95
N ASN A 199 5.49 15.69 13.62
CA ASN A 199 4.73 16.52 14.58
C ASN A 199 3.21 16.28 14.51
N VAL A 200 2.77 15.45 13.56
CA VAL A 200 1.36 15.05 13.41
C VAL A 200 1.18 13.67 14.03
N THR A 201 -0.04 13.41 14.47
CA THR A 201 -0.44 12.16 15.09
C THR A 201 -1.60 11.53 14.33
N TYR A 202 -1.59 10.21 14.23
CA TYR A 202 -2.73 9.37 13.85
C TYR A 202 -2.85 8.19 14.82
N GLY A 203 -3.97 7.47 14.74
CA GLY A 203 -4.22 6.32 15.60
C GLY A 203 -4.93 6.67 16.91
N GLY A 204 -5.28 5.65 17.67
CA GLY A 204 -5.96 5.79 18.95
C GLY A 204 -6.86 4.59 19.26
N THR A 205 -8.01 4.87 19.84
CA THR A 205 -8.94 3.85 20.36
C THR A 205 -10.37 3.99 19.83
N ASN A 206 -10.59 4.86 18.84
CA ASN A 206 -11.92 5.13 18.29
C ASN A 206 -12.05 4.56 16.89
N ASP A 207 -12.39 3.28 16.78
CA ASP A 207 -12.64 2.61 15.49
C ASP A 207 -13.86 3.18 14.74
N SER A 208 -14.73 3.93 15.41
CA SER A 208 -15.86 4.63 14.79
C SER A 208 -15.56 6.09 14.43
N ASP A 209 -14.28 6.48 14.43
CA ASP A 209 -13.85 7.82 14.00
C ASP A 209 -14.34 8.14 12.57
N ASP A 210 -14.65 9.41 12.34
CA ASP A 210 -15.21 9.92 11.09
C ASP A 210 -14.36 11.09 10.61
N SER A 211 -13.52 10.82 9.62
CA SER A 211 -12.65 11.79 8.93
C SER A 211 -13.35 12.42 7.70
N GLY A 212 -14.63 12.11 7.47
CA GLY A 212 -15.46 12.69 6.43
C GLY A 212 -15.77 11.76 5.25
N ILE A 213 -15.90 12.35 4.06
CA ILE A 213 -16.39 11.68 2.85
C ILE A 213 -15.47 12.02 1.67
N LEU A 214 -15.00 10.98 0.98
CA LEU A 214 -14.38 11.07 -0.34
C LEU A 214 -15.21 10.23 -1.32
N THR A 215 -15.87 10.88 -2.27
CA THR A 215 -16.51 10.18 -3.39
C THR A 215 -16.22 10.82 -4.74
N PHE A 216 -15.91 9.99 -5.74
CA PHE A 216 -15.53 10.44 -7.09
C PHE A 216 -14.36 11.41 -7.08
N VAL A 217 -13.25 10.98 -6.46
CA VAL A 217 -12.01 11.74 -6.32
C VAL A 217 -10.89 11.05 -7.08
N ARG A 218 -10.14 11.82 -7.88
CA ARG A 218 -8.92 11.35 -8.55
C ARG A 218 -7.70 12.11 -8.06
N VAL A 219 -6.66 11.38 -7.68
CA VAL A 219 -5.33 11.91 -7.34
C VAL A 219 -4.36 11.51 -8.44
N GLU A 220 -3.76 12.50 -9.09
CA GLU A 220 -2.85 12.30 -10.23
C GLU A 220 -1.43 12.72 -9.88
N PHE A 221 -0.42 11.92 -10.25
CA PHE A 221 0.99 12.30 -10.26
C PHE A 221 1.60 12.64 -8.88
N SER A 222 1.10 12.03 -7.80
CA SER A 222 1.67 12.08 -6.45
C SER A 222 2.98 11.29 -6.35
N GLY A 223 3.56 11.12 -5.15
CA GLY A 223 4.85 10.41 -4.98
C GLY A 223 6.02 11.30 -4.56
N TYR A 224 5.79 12.48 -3.99
CA TYR A 224 6.94 13.32 -3.62
C TYR A 224 7.81 12.66 -2.54
N LYS A 225 9.03 12.32 -2.92
CA LYS A 225 10.04 11.80 -2.00
C LYS A 225 10.50 12.87 -0.99
N TYR A 226 10.10 12.69 0.27
CA TYR A 226 10.38 13.62 1.37
C TYR A 226 11.79 13.42 1.96
N GLY A 227 12.25 12.16 2.01
CA GLY A 227 13.57 11.78 2.49
C GLY A 227 14.06 10.50 1.81
N ASP A 228 15.18 9.94 2.26
CA ASP A 228 15.73 8.71 1.64
C ASP A 228 14.79 7.50 1.81
N GLU A 229 14.08 7.47 2.95
CA GLU A 229 13.24 6.37 3.44
C GLU A 229 11.75 6.77 3.59
N SER A 230 11.33 7.94 3.10
CA SER A 230 9.94 8.40 3.24
C SER A 230 9.49 9.11 1.98
N GLU A 231 8.41 8.59 1.39
CA GLU A 231 7.77 9.08 0.18
C GLU A 231 6.27 9.30 0.45
N HIS A 232 5.52 9.82 -0.52
CA HIS A 232 4.13 10.21 -0.32
C HIS A 232 3.24 9.44 -1.30
N ASN A 233 2.14 8.87 -0.81
CA ASN A 233 1.22 8.12 -1.66
C ASN A 233 0.25 9.04 -2.40
N ALA A 234 -0.54 8.49 -3.32
CA ALA A 234 -1.71 9.19 -3.84
C ALA A 234 -2.75 9.43 -2.74
N PHE A 235 -3.22 8.35 -2.12
CA PHE A 235 -4.08 8.43 -0.94
C PHE A 235 -3.41 7.74 0.24
N THR A 236 -3.31 8.45 1.36
CA THR A 236 -2.82 7.90 2.63
C THR A 236 -3.94 7.95 3.66
N PHE A 237 -4.29 6.79 4.22
CA PHE A 237 -5.30 6.65 5.26
C PHE A 237 -4.66 6.12 6.54
N SER A 238 -4.26 7.03 7.44
CA SER A 238 -3.58 6.66 8.68
C SER A 238 -4.57 6.62 9.84
N GLY A 239 -4.84 5.42 10.38
CA GLY A 239 -5.77 5.22 11.50
C GLY A 239 -7.18 5.75 11.25
N VAL A 240 -7.66 5.73 10.00
CA VAL A 240 -8.98 6.26 9.63
C VAL A 240 -10.09 5.29 10.08
N GLY A 241 -11.11 5.81 10.75
CA GLY A 241 -12.19 5.02 11.33
C GLY A 241 -13.34 4.68 10.37
N SER A 242 -14.12 3.69 10.77
CA SER A 242 -15.29 3.16 10.05
C SER A 242 -16.47 4.14 9.88
N GLY A 243 -16.41 5.32 10.53
CA GLY A 243 -17.38 6.40 10.30
C GLY A 243 -17.10 7.21 9.03
N THR A 244 -15.93 7.01 8.40
CA THR A 244 -15.50 7.68 7.17
C THR A 244 -16.03 6.94 5.93
N GLU A 245 -16.43 7.66 4.89
CA GLU A 245 -16.91 7.08 3.64
C GLU A 245 -15.88 7.26 2.50
N LEU A 246 -15.45 6.14 1.91
CA LEU A 246 -14.54 6.12 0.75
C LEU A 246 -15.23 5.40 -0.42
N SER A 247 -15.49 6.11 -1.52
CA SER A 247 -16.06 5.47 -2.72
C SER A 247 -15.57 6.08 -4.03
N ASN A 248 -15.42 5.28 -5.09
CA ASN A 248 -15.08 5.78 -6.44
C ASN A 248 -13.80 6.63 -6.43
N LEU A 249 -12.72 6.07 -5.90
CA LEU A 249 -11.42 6.74 -5.79
C LEU A 249 -10.47 6.22 -6.87
N GLN A 250 -9.72 7.13 -7.48
CA GLN A 250 -8.68 6.77 -8.46
C GLN A 250 -7.33 7.40 -8.10
N ALA A 251 -6.31 6.56 -7.90
CA ALA A 251 -4.91 6.95 -7.99
C ALA A 251 -4.42 6.80 -9.43
N PHE A 252 -3.65 7.78 -9.91
CA PHE A 252 -3.21 7.83 -11.30
C PHE A 252 -1.75 8.27 -11.41
N LYS A 253 -0.88 7.33 -11.83
CA LYS A 253 0.52 7.57 -12.20
C LYS A 253 1.35 8.33 -11.16
N GLY A 254 1.26 7.93 -9.89
CA GLY A 254 2.20 8.35 -8.85
C GLY A 254 3.55 7.61 -8.95
N THR A 255 4.59 8.07 -8.23
CA THR A 255 5.86 7.30 -8.08
C THR A 255 5.82 6.29 -6.93
N ASP A 256 4.87 6.47 -6.03
CA ASP A 256 4.70 5.67 -4.82
C ASP A 256 3.30 5.02 -4.84
N ASP A 257 2.85 4.55 -3.70
CA ASP A 257 1.62 3.79 -3.60
C ASP A 257 0.37 4.52 -4.13
N GLY A 258 -0.52 3.73 -4.73
CA GLY A 258 -1.82 4.23 -5.16
C GLY A 258 -2.71 4.61 -3.98
N LEU A 259 -3.05 3.64 -3.15
CA LEU A 259 -3.83 3.83 -1.94
C LEU A 259 -3.20 3.02 -0.82
N GLU A 260 -2.81 3.70 0.26
CA GLU A 260 -2.16 3.05 1.40
C GLU A 260 -2.94 3.27 2.70
N TRP A 261 -3.11 2.20 3.49
CA TRP A 261 -3.68 2.25 4.83
C TRP A 261 -2.65 1.91 5.90
N PHE A 262 -2.38 2.87 6.78
CA PHE A 262 -1.61 2.65 8.01
C PHE A 262 -2.58 2.38 9.15
N GLY A 263 -2.98 1.12 9.31
CA GLY A 263 -3.97 0.68 10.30
C GLY A 263 -5.36 1.29 10.09
N GLY A 264 -6.21 1.25 11.12
CA GLY A 264 -7.57 1.77 11.08
C GLY A 264 -8.63 0.77 10.60
N THR A 265 -9.85 1.26 10.43
CA THR A 265 -11.05 0.42 10.20
C THR A 265 -11.99 0.94 9.11
N VAL A 266 -11.59 2.00 8.41
CA VAL A 266 -12.35 2.55 7.28
C VAL A 266 -12.57 1.48 6.21
N SER A 267 -13.78 1.44 5.66
CA SER A 267 -14.13 0.58 4.53
C SER A 267 -14.24 1.41 3.26
N GLY A 268 -14.11 0.77 2.10
CA GLY A 268 -14.12 1.45 0.82
C GLY A 268 -14.73 0.63 -0.31
N GLU A 269 -15.26 1.31 -1.31
CA GLU A 269 -15.79 0.67 -2.50
C GLU A 269 -15.38 1.38 -3.80
N ASN A 270 -15.20 0.59 -4.86
CA ASN A 270 -14.82 1.05 -6.18
C ASN A 270 -13.50 1.86 -6.17
N LEU A 271 -12.39 1.17 -5.90
CA LEU A 271 -11.07 1.78 -5.78
C LEU A 271 -10.18 1.37 -6.95
N VAL A 272 -9.48 2.34 -7.54
CA VAL A 272 -8.72 2.14 -8.77
C VAL A 272 -7.30 2.68 -8.60
N SER A 273 -6.30 1.87 -8.93
CA SER A 273 -4.92 2.31 -9.12
C SER A 273 -4.48 2.05 -10.56
N VAL A 274 -3.98 3.10 -11.23
CA VAL A 274 -3.50 3.01 -12.62
C VAL A 274 -2.09 3.56 -12.74
N GLY A 275 -1.14 2.67 -13.03
CA GLY A 275 0.23 3.01 -13.40
C GLY A 275 1.03 3.74 -12.32
N CYS A 276 0.73 3.52 -11.04
CA CYS A 276 1.63 3.88 -9.94
C CYS A 276 2.93 3.06 -10.03
N GLU A 277 4.05 3.63 -9.58
CA GLU A 277 5.38 3.04 -9.77
C GLU A 277 5.82 2.12 -8.63
N ASP A 278 5.12 2.16 -7.51
CA ASP A 278 5.26 1.23 -6.38
C ASP A 278 3.99 0.38 -6.21
N ASP A 279 3.54 0.10 -4.98
CA ASP A 279 2.42 -0.78 -4.72
C ASP A 279 1.08 -0.13 -5.09
N SER A 280 0.26 -0.85 -5.86
CA SER A 280 -1.02 -0.28 -6.29
C SER A 280 -1.98 -0.07 -5.12
N PHE A 281 -1.97 -0.98 -4.16
CA PHE A 281 -2.63 -0.88 -2.86
C PHE A 281 -1.72 -1.46 -1.79
N ASP A 282 -1.51 -0.75 -0.69
CA ASP A 282 -0.81 -1.27 0.48
C ASP A 282 -1.68 -1.11 1.72
N TRP A 283 -1.70 -2.12 2.59
CA TRP A 283 -2.13 -1.86 3.95
C TRP A 283 -1.33 -2.65 4.97
N ALA A 284 -1.04 -1.95 6.07
CA ALA A 284 -0.28 -2.47 7.18
C ALA A 284 -0.87 -2.08 8.54
N HIS A 285 -0.12 -2.41 9.59
CA HIS A 285 -0.28 -1.85 10.93
C HIS A 285 -1.62 -2.10 11.61
N GLY A 286 -2.21 -3.27 11.36
CA GLY A 286 -3.43 -3.69 12.04
C GLY A 286 -4.70 -3.21 11.34
N TYR A 287 -4.65 -2.94 10.04
CA TYR A 287 -5.83 -2.50 9.29
C TYR A 287 -6.93 -3.58 9.27
N VAL A 288 -8.14 -3.20 9.69
CA VAL A 288 -9.33 -4.08 9.74
C VAL A 288 -10.53 -3.36 9.11
N GLY A 289 -10.56 -3.31 7.78
CA GLY A 289 -11.70 -2.79 7.00
C GLY A 289 -12.29 -3.79 6.02
N SER A 290 -13.30 -3.35 5.27
CA SER A 290 -13.85 -4.08 4.11
C SER A 290 -13.65 -3.27 2.84
N LEU A 291 -13.01 -3.85 1.83
CA LEU A 291 -12.76 -3.21 0.54
C LEU A 291 -13.47 -3.99 -0.57
N THR A 292 -14.30 -3.32 -1.38
CA THR A 292 -15.10 -3.98 -2.43
C THR A 292 -14.89 -3.32 -3.79
N ASN A 293 -14.70 -4.13 -4.84
CA ASN A 293 -14.41 -3.69 -6.20
C ASN A 293 -13.10 -2.89 -6.29
N LEU A 294 -11.99 -3.60 -6.49
CA LEU A 294 -10.66 -3.01 -6.62
C LEU A 294 -10.08 -3.36 -7.99
N TRP A 295 -9.48 -2.36 -8.65
CA TRP A 295 -8.79 -2.53 -9.93
C TRP A 295 -7.35 -2.05 -9.84
N VAL A 296 -6.43 -2.92 -10.24
CA VAL A 296 -5.03 -2.62 -10.46
C VAL A 296 -4.76 -2.70 -11.95
N ILE A 297 -4.25 -1.61 -12.53
CA ILE A 297 -3.83 -1.55 -13.94
C ILE A 297 -2.36 -1.11 -13.99
N HIS A 298 -1.44 -2.08 -14.15
CA HIS A 298 -0.03 -1.77 -14.32
C HIS A 298 0.26 -1.30 -15.74
N ASP A 299 1.18 -0.35 -15.87
CA ASP A 299 1.62 0.20 -17.15
C ASP A 299 3.03 -0.32 -17.46
N ALA A 300 3.15 -1.24 -18.41
CA ALA A 300 4.42 -1.85 -18.82
C ALA A 300 5.47 -0.85 -19.36
N SER A 301 5.10 0.41 -19.60
CA SER A 301 6.04 1.47 -19.97
C SER A 301 6.62 2.22 -18.76
N ARG A 302 6.22 1.87 -17.55
CA ARG A 302 6.58 2.50 -16.27
C ARG A 302 7.15 1.45 -15.31
N SER A 303 7.81 1.91 -14.24
CA SER A 303 8.05 1.04 -13.09
C SER A 303 6.71 0.72 -12.42
N PHE A 304 6.68 -0.37 -11.65
CA PHE A 304 5.61 -0.81 -10.77
C PHE A 304 6.23 -1.81 -9.79
N ASP A 305 5.61 -2.03 -8.63
CA ASP A 305 5.95 -3.16 -7.75
C ASP A 305 4.80 -4.19 -7.65
N LYS A 306 4.12 -4.29 -6.51
CA LYS A 306 3.02 -5.23 -6.31
C LYS A 306 1.69 -4.62 -6.73
N GLY A 307 0.74 -5.49 -7.08
CA GLY A 307 -0.66 -5.08 -7.13
C GLY A 307 -1.21 -4.78 -5.72
N PHE A 308 -0.80 -5.58 -4.75
CA PHE A 308 -1.17 -5.49 -3.35
C PHE A 308 0.03 -5.87 -2.49
N GLU A 309 0.45 -4.99 -1.59
CA GLU A 309 1.34 -5.31 -0.47
C GLU A 309 0.54 -5.29 0.84
N ILE A 310 0.73 -6.33 1.66
CA ILE A 310 -0.16 -6.62 2.78
C ILE A 310 0.67 -7.15 3.93
N ASP A 311 0.90 -6.26 4.89
CA ASP A 311 1.71 -6.55 6.05
C ASP A 311 0.89 -6.45 7.34
N ASN A 312 1.35 -7.11 8.40
CA ASN A 312 0.81 -6.86 9.74
C ASN A 312 1.72 -5.95 10.54
N ASN A 313 2.90 -6.44 10.93
CA ASN A 313 3.87 -5.61 11.65
C ASN A 313 5.28 -6.21 11.60
N SER A 314 6.18 -5.50 10.92
CA SER A 314 7.59 -5.88 10.71
C SER A 314 8.42 -6.16 11.96
N LYS A 315 8.02 -5.64 13.12
CA LYS A 315 8.73 -5.85 14.40
C LYS A 315 8.14 -7.00 15.21
N ASN A 316 6.88 -7.35 14.96
CA ASN A 316 6.17 -8.40 15.67
C ASN A 316 5.06 -8.93 14.78
N ASN A 317 5.34 -10.01 14.06
CA ASN A 317 4.38 -10.62 13.15
C ASN A 317 3.06 -11.03 13.83
N SER A 318 3.04 -11.15 15.17
CA SER A 318 1.84 -11.44 15.96
C SER A 318 1.25 -10.23 16.69
N ALA A 319 1.54 -9.01 16.24
CA ALA A 319 0.98 -7.79 16.82
C ALA A 319 -0.56 -7.74 16.66
N GLU A 320 -1.23 -7.29 17.71
CA GLU A 320 -2.68 -7.08 17.75
C GLU A 320 -3.00 -5.57 17.72
N PRO A 321 -4.10 -5.14 17.07
CA PRO A 321 -4.93 -5.97 16.18
C PRO A 321 -4.13 -6.44 14.96
N TYR A 322 -4.41 -7.66 14.50
CA TYR A 322 -3.86 -8.13 13.22
C TYR A 322 -4.44 -7.33 12.05
N THR A 323 -3.60 -7.02 11.06
CA THR A 323 -4.07 -6.66 9.72
C THR A 323 -4.94 -7.80 9.21
N LYS A 324 -6.23 -7.52 8.99
CA LYS A 324 -7.24 -8.52 8.62
C LYS A 324 -8.39 -7.89 7.83
N ALA A 325 -8.09 -7.40 6.63
CA ALA A 325 -9.10 -6.87 5.74
C ALA A 325 -9.98 -7.98 5.13
N THR A 326 -11.23 -7.65 4.82
CA THR A 326 -12.08 -8.45 3.92
C THR A 326 -12.14 -7.74 2.57
N VAL A 327 -11.62 -8.39 1.52
CA VAL A 327 -11.50 -7.83 0.18
C VAL A 327 -12.36 -8.64 -0.79
N THR A 328 -13.30 -7.98 -1.46
CA THR A 328 -14.26 -8.62 -2.37
C THR A 328 -14.21 -8.01 -3.76
N ASN A 329 -14.20 -8.85 -4.79
CA ASN A 329 -14.15 -8.47 -6.20
C ASN A 329 -12.87 -7.68 -6.53
N VAL A 330 -11.82 -8.39 -6.92
CA VAL A 330 -10.52 -7.78 -7.27
C VAL A 330 -10.13 -8.17 -8.69
N THR A 331 -9.75 -7.19 -9.50
CA THR A 331 -9.11 -7.42 -10.80
C THR A 331 -7.70 -6.83 -10.78
N VAL A 332 -6.70 -7.67 -11.00
CA VAL A 332 -5.32 -7.24 -11.28
C VAL A 332 -5.01 -7.49 -12.75
N GLU A 333 -4.77 -6.41 -13.50
CA GLU A 333 -4.21 -6.44 -14.84
C GLU A 333 -2.74 -6.01 -14.74
N GLY A 334 -1.87 -7.00 -14.59
CA GLY A 334 -0.43 -6.81 -14.41
C GLY A 334 0.35 -6.84 -15.72
N VAL A 335 1.68 -6.94 -15.57
CA VAL A 335 2.63 -7.21 -16.65
C VAL A 335 3.14 -8.65 -16.54
N ALA A 336 2.93 -9.43 -17.61
CA ALA A 336 3.23 -10.86 -17.65
C ALA A 336 4.73 -11.13 -17.37
N GLY A 337 5.00 -12.07 -16.46
CA GLY A 337 6.37 -12.43 -16.06
C GLY A 337 7.05 -11.44 -15.11
N GLU A 338 6.41 -10.31 -14.78
CA GLU A 338 7.01 -9.25 -13.95
C GLU A 338 6.20 -8.99 -12.66
N THR A 339 4.90 -8.70 -12.78
CA THR A 339 4.06 -8.30 -11.65
C THR A 339 3.92 -9.40 -10.59
N THR A 340 4.04 -9.02 -9.32
CA THR A 340 3.52 -9.84 -8.21
C THR A 340 2.16 -9.26 -7.81
N ALA A 341 1.09 -10.02 -7.98
CA ALA A 341 -0.25 -9.48 -7.77
C ALA A 341 -0.54 -9.22 -6.29
N PHE A 342 -0.24 -10.18 -5.41
CA PHE A 342 -0.37 -10.03 -3.96
C PHE A 342 0.90 -10.46 -3.27
N ARG A 343 1.49 -9.58 -2.45
CA ARG A 343 2.50 -9.90 -1.45
C ARG A 343 1.81 -9.85 -0.09
N VAL A 344 1.89 -10.94 0.67
CA VAL A 344 1.26 -11.02 2.00
C VAL A 344 2.29 -11.50 3.01
N ARG A 345 2.61 -10.68 4.01
CA ARG A 345 3.75 -10.94 4.89
C ARG A 345 3.49 -10.49 6.32
N GLU A 346 4.53 -10.63 7.12
CA GLU A 346 4.67 -10.06 8.46
C GLU A 346 3.55 -10.45 9.42
N GLY A 347 2.94 -11.62 9.20
CA GLY A 347 1.85 -12.19 9.97
C GLY A 347 0.45 -11.68 9.60
N ALA A 348 0.28 -11.05 8.44
CA ALA A 348 -1.02 -10.62 7.97
C ALA A 348 -2.05 -11.76 7.87
N LYS A 349 -3.32 -11.37 8.10
CA LYS A 349 -4.53 -12.18 7.93
C LYS A 349 -5.40 -11.52 6.86
N GLY A 350 -6.47 -12.18 6.45
CA GLY A 350 -7.43 -11.55 5.53
C GLY A 350 -8.34 -12.53 4.82
N ASN A 351 -9.39 -12.00 4.20
CA ASN A 351 -10.32 -12.79 3.40
C ASN A 351 -10.44 -12.17 2.02
N PHE A 352 -9.97 -12.87 0.99
CA PHE A 352 -10.06 -12.47 -0.40
C PHE A 352 -11.15 -13.28 -1.10
N ILE A 353 -12.12 -12.59 -1.68
CA ILE A 353 -13.32 -13.20 -2.27
C ILE A 353 -13.46 -12.67 -3.70
N ASN A 354 -13.59 -13.58 -4.66
CA ASN A 354 -13.72 -13.24 -6.08
C ASN A 354 -12.53 -12.43 -6.62
N VAL A 355 -11.39 -13.11 -6.79
CA VAL A 355 -10.13 -12.54 -7.26
C VAL A 355 -9.84 -12.99 -8.68
N LYS A 356 -9.53 -12.04 -9.56
CA LYS A 356 -9.02 -12.29 -10.90
C LYS A 356 -7.66 -11.62 -11.08
N VAL A 357 -6.63 -12.41 -11.37
CA VAL A 357 -5.29 -11.94 -11.71
C VAL A 357 -5.00 -12.29 -13.16
N VAL A 358 -4.56 -11.31 -13.94
CA VAL A 358 -4.20 -11.46 -15.34
C VAL A 358 -2.79 -10.89 -15.56
N ASN A 359 -1.96 -11.61 -16.32
CA ASN A 359 -0.61 -11.17 -16.71
C ASN A 359 0.28 -10.86 -15.50
N ALA A 360 0.73 -11.88 -14.78
CA ALA A 360 1.61 -11.69 -13.61
C ALA A 360 2.72 -12.75 -13.57
N LYS A 361 3.81 -12.46 -12.87
CA LYS A 361 4.77 -13.49 -12.45
C LYS A 361 4.18 -14.34 -11.33
N LYS A 362 3.64 -13.68 -10.29
CA LYS A 362 3.07 -14.34 -9.12
C LYS A 362 1.64 -13.88 -8.86
N GLY A 363 0.78 -14.82 -8.50
CA GLY A 363 -0.56 -14.54 -7.97
C GLY A 363 -0.47 -14.10 -6.52
N PHE A 364 -0.40 -15.06 -5.60
CA PHE A 364 -0.14 -14.81 -4.17
C PHE A 364 1.30 -15.17 -3.81
N ASP A 365 2.03 -14.26 -3.17
CA ASP A 365 3.39 -14.45 -2.65
C ASP A 365 3.34 -14.27 -1.13
N VAL A 366 3.26 -15.38 -0.39
CA VAL A 366 3.01 -15.40 1.06
C VAL A 366 4.32 -15.63 1.81
N HIS A 367 4.72 -14.69 2.65
CA HIS A 367 6.01 -14.68 3.36
C HIS A 367 5.82 -14.77 4.87
N ASN A 368 6.86 -15.26 5.57
CA ASN A 368 6.95 -15.42 7.02
C ASN A 368 6.07 -16.54 7.59
N ASP A 369 6.63 -17.26 8.56
CA ASP A 369 5.99 -18.38 9.25
C ASP A 369 4.61 -18.05 9.81
N VAL A 370 4.46 -16.88 10.43
CA VAL A 370 3.18 -16.48 11.03
C VAL A 370 2.10 -16.32 9.95
N THR A 371 2.44 -15.72 8.81
CA THR A 371 1.51 -15.54 7.69
C THR A 371 1.15 -16.87 7.04
N ILE A 372 2.14 -17.75 6.83
CA ILE A 372 1.90 -19.09 6.27
C ILE A 372 1.00 -19.90 7.23
N ASN A 373 1.25 -19.81 8.53
CA ASN A 373 0.38 -20.42 9.54
C ASN A 373 -1.04 -19.83 9.52
N ASN A 374 -1.21 -18.53 9.24
CA ASN A 374 -2.54 -17.94 9.06
C ASN A 374 -3.28 -18.55 7.87
N VAL A 375 -2.59 -18.91 6.78
CA VAL A 375 -3.20 -19.68 5.67
C VAL A 375 -3.65 -21.06 6.15
N MET A 376 -2.77 -21.78 6.86
CA MET A 376 -3.04 -23.13 7.35
C MET A 376 -4.22 -23.18 8.33
N ASN A 377 -4.37 -22.14 9.14
CA ASN A 377 -5.45 -21.99 10.12
C ASN A 377 -6.74 -21.40 9.54
N ASN A 378 -6.78 -21.06 8.25
CA ASN A 378 -7.89 -20.38 7.57
C ASN A 378 -8.19 -18.96 8.14
N GLU A 379 -7.15 -18.28 8.61
CA GLU A 379 -7.17 -16.86 9.01
C GLU A 379 -6.73 -15.94 7.87
N LEU A 380 -6.01 -16.47 6.88
CA LEU A 380 -5.77 -15.88 5.57
C LEU A 380 -6.41 -16.80 4.50
N THR A 381 -7.46 -16.33 3.83
CA THR A 381 -8.25 -17.15 2.90
C THR A 381 -8.41 -16.48 1.54
N VAL A 382 -8.43 -17.29 0.48
CA VAL A 382 -8.72 -16.86 -0.88
C VAL A 382 -9.80 -17.76 -1.45
N SER A 383 -10.91 -17.18 -1.92
CA SER A 383 -12.07 -17.90 -2.45
C SER A 383 -12.50 -17.33 -3.79
N ALA A 384 -12.89 -18.21 -4.72
CA ALA A 384 -13.14 -17.89 -6.13
C ALA A 384 -11.97 -17.12 -6.76
N TYR A 385 -10.92 -17.85 -7.15
CA TYR A 385 -9.68 -17.29 -7.66
C TYR A 385 -9.43 -17.75 -9.09
N THR A 386 -9.14 -16.80 -9.97
CA THR A 386 -8.73 -17.05 -11.36
C THR A 386 -7.37 -16.41 -11.60
N ALA A 387 -6.44 -17.22 -12.09
CA ALA A 387 -5.12 -16.80 -12.56
C ALA A 387 -5.01 -17.04 -14.08
N GLU A 388 -4.89 -15.99 -14.88
CA GLU A 388 -4.75 -16.04 -16.34
C GLU A 388 -3.38 -15.47 -16.75
N SER A 389 -2.56 -16.26 -17.44
CA SER A 389 -1.18 -15.87 -17.78
C SER A 389 -0.35 -15.49 -16.54
N VAL A 390 -0.39 -16.35 -15.52
CA VAL A 390 0.36 -16.20 -14.27
C VAL A 390 1.37 -17.34 -14.15
N ASP A 391 2.66 -17.03 -13.99
CA ASP A 391 3.72 -18.06 -13.95
C ASP A 391 3.64 -18.93 -12.69
N THR A 392 3.35 -18.32 -11.54
CA THR A 392 3.21 -19.00 -10.24
C THR A 392 1.94 -18.53 -9.54
N GLU A 393 0.93 -19.40 -9.45
CA GLU A 393 -0.38 -19.03 -8.87
C GLU A 393 -0.29 -18.65 -7.38
N VAL A 394 0.52 -19.40 -6.63
CA VAL A 394 0.84 -19.16 -5.23
C VAL A 394 2.29 -19.57 -4.94
N ALA A 395 3.02 -18.75 -4.19
CA ALA A 395 4.32 -19.05 -3.64
C ALA A 395 4.27 -18.87 -2.11
N TYR A 396 4.94 -19.76 -1.39
CA TYR A 396 5.17 -19.65 0.04
C TYR A 396 6.66 -19.52 0.26
N VAL A 397 7.07 -18.47 0.98
CA VAL A 397 8.45 -18.19 1.32
C VAL A 397 8.53 -18.16 2.84
N ASP A 398 9.10 -19.22 3.39
CA ASP A 398 9.49 -19.24 4.79
C ASP A 398 10.72 -18.34 4.93
N ASP A 399 10.62 -17.33 5.79
CA ASP A 399 11.79 -16.59 6.26
C ASP A 399 12.29 -17.37 7.46
N CYS A 400 13.43 -18.05 7.33
CA CYS A 400 14.13 -18.67 8.45
C CYS A 400 14.49 -17.60 9.50
N GLU A 401 13.54 -17.21 10.36
CA GLU A 401 13.72 -16.19 11.40
C GLU A 401 14.64 -16.70 12.54
N THR A 402 15.09 -17.96 12.49
CA THR A 402 16.12 -18.50 13.37
C THR A 402 17.09 -19.45 12.64
N CYS A 403 17.94 -18.92 11.75
CA CYS A 403 19.26 -19.52 11.57
C CYS A 403 20.24 -18.81 12.52
N GLU A 404 20.25 -19.22 13.80
CA GLU A 404 21.26 -18.78 14.78
C GLU A 404 22.70 -19.07 14.34
#